data_AF-A0A1M7V1M0-F1
#
_entry.id   AF-A0A1M7V1M0-F1
#
_cell.length_a   1.000
_cell.length_b   1.000
_cell.length_c   1.000
_cell.angle_alpha   90.00
_cell.angle_beta   90.00
_cell.angle_gamma   90.00
#
_symmetry.space_group_name_H-M   'P 1'
#
loop_
_entity.id
_entity.type
_entity.pdbx_description
1 polymer ?
#
loop_
_entity_poly.entity_id
_entity_poly.type
_entity_poly.pdbx_seq_one_letter_code
_entity_poly.pdbx_strand_id
1 'polypeptide(L)'
;MATRAARLLTALVAAALLGAGTPAAAAIPGPAGTAPQPALVTGPDGAATDDLDADYATALHAVDTWWRSSWGEYFPGSYTAPGLAPAARAPGLYDAPAEQVYCGDLLLGEGNAFHCPIGDVLAFEVDLMLLSQELGDAFVYLVVAHEWAHSVVSHIDPALVSEAYELQADCLAGAALQGAVDAGLLRLEPGDADEFTAALTAVASDNAWGTVYLDATGRPQTESHGSAQERIDAFERGGTDGVRACLPNSVG
;
A
#
# COMPACT_ATOMS: atom_id res chain seq x y z
N MET A 1 -1.88 76.78 55.43
CA MET A 1 -2.92 77.69 54.90
C MET A 1 -3.20 77.24 53.46
N ALA A 2 -4.37 76.90 52.96
CA ALA A 2 -5.72 76.95 53.48
C ALA A 2 -6.59 75.96 52.66
N THR A 3 -7.44 75.20 53.38
CA THR A 3 -8.88 75.00 53.12
C THR A 3 -9.43 74.26 51.89
N ARG A 4 -10.31 73.28 52.24
CA ARG A 4 -11.68 73.03 51.73
C ARG A 4 -11.80 72.50 50.29
N ALA A 5 -12.81 71.74 49.90
CA ALA A 5 -13.82 70.89 50.54
C ALA A 5 -14.54 70.20 49.36
N ALA A 6 -14.92 68.94 49.57
CA ALA A 6 -16.03 68.20 48.97
C ALA A 6 -16.60 68.58 47.59
N ARG A 7 -16.71 67.58 46.72
CA ARG A 7 -18.02 67.12 46.19
C ARG A 7 -17.91 65.66 45.74
N LEU A 8 -18.61 64.79 46.46
CA LEU A 8 -19.00 63.45 46.03
C LEU A 8 -19.94 63.59 44.83
N LEU A 9 -19.72 62.77 43.80
CA LEU A 9 -20.76 62.27 42.92
C LEU A 9 -20.59 60.76 42.83
N THR A 10 -21.50 60.08 43.51
CA THR A 10 -21.78 58.65 43.46
C THR A 10 -22.01 58.17 42.03
N ALA A 11 -21.25 57.16 41.60
CA ALA A 11 -21.66 56.24 40.55
C ALA A 11 -21.60 54.82 41.12
N LEU A 12 -22.79 54.28 41.40
CA LEU A 12 -23.00 52.86 41.67
C LEU A 12 -22.94 52.10 40.34
N VAL A 13 -22.03 51.13 40.21
CA VAL A 13 -22.22 49.98 39.31
C VAL A 13 -21.72 48.73 40.03
N ALA A 14 -22.58 47.73 40.03
CA ALA A 14 -22.54 46.50 40.79
C ALA A 14 -21.30 45.63 40.53
N ALA A 15 -20.75 45.04 41.59
CA ALA A 15 -19.82 43.93 41.50
C ALA A 15 -20.58 42.66 41.11
N ALA A 16 -20.41 42.20 39.87
CA ALA A 16 -20.77 40.85 39.47
C ALA A 16 -19.69 39.89 39.98
N LEU A 17 -20.09 38.97 40.86
CA LEU A 17 -19.29 37.84 41.31
C LEU A 17 -18.97 36.94 40.11
N LEU A 18 -17.71 36.92 39.70
CA LEU A 18 -17.17 35.87 38.81
C LEU A 18 -17.04 34.59 39.63
N GLY A 19 -18.05 33.72 39.51
CA GLY A 19 -17.93 32.33 39.92
C GLY A 19 -16.88 31.64 39.04
N ALA A 20 -15.85 31.08 39.68
CA ALA A 20 -14.93 30.14 39.05
C ALA A 20 -15.71 28.88 38.65
N GLY A 21 -16.10 28.79 37.38
CA GLY A 21 -16.55 27.55 36.79
C GLY A 21 -15.35 26.63 36.59
N THR A 22 -15.38 25.46 37.23
CA THR A 22 -14.54 24.32 36.88
C THR A 22 -14.69 24.00 35.40
N PRO A 23 -13.62 23.71 34.63
CA PRO A 23 -13.80 23.21 33.28
C PRO A 23 -14.51 21.85 33.38
N ALA A 24 -15.63 21.70 32.68
CA ALA A 24 -16.25 20.41 32.48
C ALA A 24 -15.24 19.51 31.77
N ALA A 25 -14.90 18.37 32.37
CA ALA A 25 -14.13 17.34 31.71
C ALA A 25 -14.88 16.93 30.44
N ALA A 26 -14.28 17.18 29.27
CA ALA A 26 -14.75 16.60 28.02
C ALA A 26 -14.70 15.08 28.18
N ALA A 27 -15.83 14.41 27.96
CA ALA A 27 -15.90 12.96 27.95
C ALA A 27 -14.94 12.40 26.89
N ILE A 28 -14.06 11.50 27.31
CA ILE A 28 -13.20 10.73 26.40
C ILE A 28 -14.13 9.86 25.54
N PRO A 29 -14.03 9.89 24.20
CA PRO A 29 -14.73 8.92 23.36
C PRO A 29 -14.23 7.52 23.73
N GLY A 30 -15.15 6.62 24.07
CA GLY A 30 -14.81 5.20 24.29
C GLY A 30 -14.17 4.59 23.04
N PRO A 31 -13.43 3.47 23.17
CA PRO A 31 -12.83 2.81 22.02
C PRO A 31 -13.91 2.51 20.99
N ALA A 32 -13.69 2.98 19.76
CA ALA A 32 -14.54 2.65 18.62
C ALA A 32 -14.69 1.12 18.57
N GLY A 33 -15.94 0.66 18.45
CA GLY A 33 -16.25 -0.75 18.34
C GLY A 33 -15.45 -1.40 17.22
N THR A 34 -15.05 -2.65 17.45
CA THR A 34 -14.37 -3.51 16.49
C THR A 34 -14.99 -3.34 15.10
N ALA A 35 -14.19 -2.87 14.15
CA ALA A 35 -14.58 -2.89 12.74
C ALA A 35 -14.96 -4.34 12.37
N PRO A 36 -15.95 -4.56 11.48
CA PRO A 36 -16.22 -5.89 10.95
C PRO A 36 -14.92 -6.48 10.42
N GLN A 37 -14.59 -7.71 10.82
CA GLN A 37 -13.46 -8.41 10.20
C GLN A 37 -13.76 -8.54 8.70
N PRO A 38 -12.75 -8.42 7.83
CA PRO A 38 -12.92 -8.62 6.40
C PRO A 38 -13.54 -10.00 6.18
N ALA A 39 -14.61 -10.05 5.40
CA ALA A 39 -15.17 -11.33 5.01
C ALA A 39 -14.17 -12.01 4.08
N LEU A 40 -13.76 -13.24 4.43
CA LEU A 40 -13.05 -14.14 3.55
C LEU A 40 -13.83 -14.27 2.24
N VAL A 41 -13.25 -13.83 1.13
CA VAL A 41 -13.69 -14.24 -0.19
C VAL A 41 -13.12 -15.63 -0.39
N THR A 42 -14.01 -16.62 -0.43
CA THR A 42 -13.64 -17.98 -0.81
C THR A 42 -14.19 -18.20 -2.20
N GLY A 43 -13.30 -18.34 -3.18
CA GLY A 43 -13.67 -18.98 -4.43
C GLY A 43 -14.11 -20.41 -4.10
N PRO A 44 -15.18 -20.94 -4.72
CA PRO A 44 -15.37 -22.36 -4.74
C PRO A 44 -14.29 -22.95 -5.66
N ASP A 45 -13.35 -23.67 -5.05
CA ASP A 45 -12.53 -24.69 -5.70
C ASP A 45 -11.34 -24.22 -6.58
N GLY A 46 -10.70 -23.06 -6.31
CA GLY A 46 -9.48 -22.64 -7.02
C GLY A 46 -9.70 -22.42 -8.52
N ALA A 47 -10.92 -22.02 -8.90
CA ALA A 47 -11.23 -21.59 -10.25
C ALA A 47 -11.27 -20.06 -10.25
N ALA A 48 -10.48 -19.43 -11.14
CA ALA A 48 -10.53 -17.99 -11.39
C ALA A 48 -12.00 -17.55 -11.45
N THR A 49 -12.42 -16.78 -10.45
CA THR A 49 -13.74 -16.18 -10.49
C THR A 49 -13.69 -15.00 -11.46
N ASP A 50 -14.81 -14.71 -12.14
CA ASP A 50 -14.94 -13.48 -12.93
C ASP A 50 -14.93 -12.20 -12.06
N ASP A 51 -14.57 -12.31 -10.76
CA ASP A 51 -14.66 -11.23 -9.78
C ASP A 51 -13.29 -10.62 -9.47
N LEU A 52 -12.60 -10.16 -10.52
CA LEU A 52 -11.39 -9.35 -10.40
C LEU A 52 -11.58 -8.20 -9.38
N ASP A 53 -12.78 -7.62 -9.29
CA ASP A 53 -13.06 -6.53 -8.37
C ASP A 53 -12.96 -6.99 -6.90
N ALA A 54 -13.48 -8.18 -6.57
CA ALA A 54 -13.37 -8.75 -5.23
C ALA A 54 -11.94 -9.20 -4.90
N ASP A 55 -11.24 -9.86 -5.82
CA ASP A 55 -9.85 -10.28 -5.59
C ASP A 55 -8.93 -9.09 -5.41
N TYR A 56 -9.10 -8.06 -6.24
CA TYR A 56 -8.36 -6.81 -6.15
C TYR A 56 -8.62 -6.11 -4.81
N ALA A 57 -9.88 -5.97 -4.40
CA ALA A 57 -10.22 -5.37 -3.12
C ALA A 57 -9.66 -6.16 -1.93
N THR A 58 -9.67 -7.49 -2.02
CA THR A 58 -9.12 -8.38 -0.99
C THR A 58 -7.60 -8.26 -0.90
N ALA A 59 -6.91 -8.28 -2.04
CA ALA A 59 -5.47 -8.10 -2.14
C ALA A 59 -5.03 -6.76 -1.53
N LEU A 60 -5.66 -5.65 -1.94
CA LEU A 60 -5.37 -4.32 -1.38
C LEU A 60 -5.56 -4.31 0.15
N HIS A 61 -6.68 -4.86 0.62
CA HIS A 61 -6.99 -4.87 2.04
C HIS A 61 -5.99 -5.69 2.87
N ALA A 62 -5.66 -6.89 2.40
CA ALA A 62 -4.77 -7.80 3.09
C ALA A 62 -3.35 -7.24 3.19
N VAL A 63 -2.80 -6.77 2.07
CA VAL A 63 -1.44 -6.21 2.01
C VAL A 63 -1.34 -4.95 2.86
N ASP A 64 -2.31 -4.03 2.76
CA ASP A 64 -2.36 -2.82 3.60
C ASP A 64 -2.43 -3.15 5.09
N THR A 65 -3.33 -4.07 5.46
CA THR A 65 -3.57 -4.41 6.85
C THR A 65 -2.34 -5.09 7.46
N TRP A 66 -1.70 -5.99 6.70
CA TRP A 66 -0.49 -6.65 7.15
C TRP A 66 0.68 -5.67 7.32
N TRP A 67 0.96 -4.82 6.33
CA TRP A 67 2.02 -3.81 6.47
C TRP A 67 1.75 -2.87 7.64
N ARG A 68 0.50 -2.43 7.82
CA ARG A 68 0.11 -1.58 8.95
C ARG A 68 0.37 -2.24 10.30
N SER A 69 0.12 -3.54 10.44
CA SER A 69 0.37 -4.26 11.70
C SER A 69 1.84 -4.63 11.92
N SER A 70 2.57 -4.91 10.85
CA SER A 70 3.90 -5.52 10.92
C SER A 70 5.04 -4.52 10.74
N TRP A 71 4.77 -3.30 10.26
CA TRP A 71 5.80 -2.28 9.98
C TRP A 71 6.80 -2.08 11.12
N GLY A 72 6.30 -1.93 12.35
CA GLY A 72 7.13 -1.65 13.53
C GLY A 72 8.08 -2.78 13.92
N GLU A 73 7.92 -3.99 13.35
CA GLU A 73 8.85 -5.10 13.54
C GLU A 73 10.13 -4.94 12.69
N TYR A 74 10.02 -4.29 11.54
CA TYR A 74 11.07 -4.25 10.52
C TYR A 74 11.67 -2.85 10.35
N PHE A 75 10.86 -1.81 10.46
CA PHE A 75 11.24 -0.45 10.11
C PHE A 75 10.89 0.56 11.22
N PRO A 76 11.70 1.62 11.39
CA PRO A 76 11.36 2.70 12.31
C PRO A 76 10.17 3.52 11.79
N GLY A 77 9.65 4.42 12.63
CA GLY A 77 8.61 5.35 12.23
C GLY A 77 7.22 4.72 12.15
N SER A 78 6.40 5.22 11.24
CA SER A 78 5.02 4.77 11.05
C SER A 78 4.76 4.49 9.59
N TYR A 79 4.11 3.36 9.33
CA TYR A 79 3.63 2.99 8.01
C TYR A 79 2.65 4.02 7.46
N THR A 80 2.83 4.35 6.18
CA THR A 80 1.88 5.11 5.37
C THR A 80 1.50 4.24 4.18
N ALA A 81 0.19 4.04 3.98
CA ALA A 81 -0.29 3.31 2.83
C ALA A 81 -0.16 4.18 1.56
N PRO A 82 0.19 3.59 0.40
CA PRO A 82 0.16 4.31 -0.85
C PRO A 82 -1.27 4.76 -1.19
N GLY A 83 -1.37 5.84 -1.96
CA GLY A 83 -2.59 6.22 -2.65
C GLY A 83 -2.90 5.27 -3.80
N LEU A 84 -4.10 5.40 -4.36
CA LEU A 84 -4.54 4.68 -5.55
C LEU A 84 -4.92 5.69 -6.63
N ALA A 85 -4.50 5.45 -7.87
CA ALA A 85 -4.77 6.35 -8.98
C ALA A 85 -6.29 6.53 -9.18
N PRO A 86 -6.78 7.71 -9.58
CA PRO A 86 -8.17 7.87 -9.95
C PRO A 86 -8.50 7.00 -11.16
N ALA A 87 -9.52 6.15 -11.04
CA ALA A 87 -9.96 5.26 -12.10
C ALA A 87 -11.45 4.94 -11.99
N ALA A 88 -12.08 4.59 -13.11
CA ALA A 88 -13.53 4.45 -13.24
C ALA A 88 -14.05 3.12 -12.66
N ARG A 89 -13.29 2.03 -12.80
CA ARG A 89 -13.70 0.69 -12.35
C ARG A 89 -13.58 0.55 -10.83
N ALA A 90 -12.38 0.77 -10.31
CA ALA A 90 -12.08 0.83 -8.88
C ALA A 90 -10.85 1.73 -8.66
N PRO A 91 -10.63 2.33 -7.47
CA PRO A 91 -9.43 3.11 -7.21
C PRO A 91 -8.16 2.32 -7.56
N GLY A 92 -7.29 2.90 -8.38
CA GLY A 92 -6.06 2.31 -8.88
C GLY A 92 -6.24 1.43 -10.11
N LEU A 93 -7.44 0.90 -10.38
CA LEU A 93 -7.69 -0.06 -11.46
C LEU A 93 -8.23 0.65 -12.72
N TYR A 94 -7.32 1.11 -13.59
CA TYR A 94 -7.62 1.97 -14.75
C TYR A 94 -7.61 1.20 -16.08
N ASP A 95 -8.39 1.68 -17.04
CA ASP A 95 -8.51 1.09 -18.39
C ASP A 95 -7.88 2.01 -19.44
N ALA A 96 -6.70 1.64 -19.94
CA ALA A 96 -6.05 2.39 -21.02
C ALA A 96 -6.50 1.87 -22.40
N PRO A 97 -6.64 2.74 -23.41
CA PRO A 97 -6.36 4.18 -23.42
C PRO A 97 -7.60 5.03 -23.11
N ALA A 98 -8.69 4.42 -22.61
CA ALA A 98 -9.94 5.11 -22.29
C ALA A 98 -9.77 6.10 -21.13
N GLU A 99 -8.91 5.77 -20.16
CA GLU A 99 -8.49 6.57 -19.03
C GLU A 99 -7.02 6.97 -19.18
N GLN A 100 -6.71 8.23 -18.84
CA GLN A 100 -5.33 8.72 -18.86
C GLN A 100 -4.84 8.91 -17.43
N VAL A 101 -4.02 7.98 -16.96
CA VAL A 101 -3.34 8.06 -15.67
C VAL A 101 -1.88 8.45 -15.90
N TYR A 102 -1.36 9.35 -15.09
CA TYR A 102 0.00 9.86 -15.22
C TYR A 102 0.80 9.66 -13.93
N CYS A 103 2.05 9.25 -14.07
CA CYS A 103 3.07 9.38 -13.04
C CYS A 103 3.99 10.57 -13.37
N GLY A 104 3.72 11.73 -12.78
CA GLY A 104 4.35 12.98 -13.22
C GLY A 104 3.97 13.28 -14.68
N ASP A 105 4.96 13.34 -15.56
CA ASP A 105 4.77 13.56 -17.01
C ASP A 105 4.66 12.24 -17.81
N LEU A 106 4.84 11.09 -17.17
CA LEU A 106 4.74 9.77 -17.82
C LEU A 106 3.28 9.33 -17.89
N LEU A 107 2.75 9.18 -19.10
CA LEU A 107 1.46 8.50 -19.33
C LEU A 107 1.63 7.01 -19.09
N LEU A 108 0.81 6.44 -18.20
CA LEU A 108 0.79 5.00 -17.93
C LEU A 108 0.01 4.28 -19.03
N GLY A 109 0.60 3.23 -19.59
CA GLY A 109 0.10 2.51 -20.76
C GLY A 109 -0.82 1.34 -20.42
N GLU A 110 -1.31 0.69 -21.48
CA GLU A 110 -1.99 -0.62 -21.43
C GLU A 110 -1.05 -1.72 -20.93
N GLY A 111 -1.60 -2.76 -20.30
CA GLY A 111 -0.86 -3.96 -19.95
C GLY A 111 0.37 -3.63 -19.12
N ASN A 112 0.20 -2.97 -17.96
CA ASN A 112 1.20 -2.98 -16.91
C ASN A 112 0.61 -2.57 -15.55
N ALA A 113 1.38 -2.71 -14.48
CA ALA A 113 1.11 -2.14 -13.16
C ALA A 113 2.26 -1.20 -12.76
N PHE A 114 1.95 -0.26 -11.88
CA PHE A 114 2.87 0.82 -11.56
C PHE A 114 2.73 1.28 -10.11
N HIS A 115 3.86 1.38 -9.42
CA HIS A 115 4.07 2.34 -8.34
C HIS A 115 4.62 3.64 -8.91
N CYS A 116 3.90 4.74 -8.69
CA CYS A 116 4.40 6.07 -8.95
C CYS A 116 5.08 6.64 -7.68
N PRO A 117 6.41 6.78 -7.65
CA PRO A 117 7.09 7.36 -6.49
C PRO A 117 6.73 8.83 -6.29
N ILE A 118 6.31 9.52 -7.35
CA ILE A 118 5.78 10.89 -7.26
C ILE A 118 4.36 10.82 -6.69
N GLY A 119 4.24 11.11 -5.40
CA GLY A 119 2.95 11.12 -4.71
C GLY A 119 2.56 9.77 -4.12
N ASP A 120 3.39 8.75 -4.27
CA ASP A 120 3.22 7.40 -3.70
C ASP A 120 1.85 6.80 -4.03
N VAL A 121 1.63 6.53 -5.31
CA VAL A 121 0.34 6.11 -5.86
C VAL A 121 0.49 4.83 -6.67
N LEU A 122 -0.39 3.84 -6.46
CA LEU A 122 -0.46 2.62 -7.26
C LEU A 122 -1.48 2.76 -8.39
N ALA A 123 -1.15 2.19 -9.55
CA ALA A 123 -2.03 2.08 -10.71
C ALA A 123 -1.86 0.69 -11.33
N PHE A 124 -2.98 0.03 -11.61
CA PHE A 124 -3.07 -1.32 -12.16
C PHE A 124 -3.93 -1.26 -13.40
N GLU A 125 -3.40 -1.69 -14.53
CA GLU A 125 -4.14 -1.67 -15.78
C GLU A 125 -5.07 -2.88 -15.88
N VAL A 126 -6.31 -2.66 -16.35
CA VAL A 126 -7.36 -3.68 -16.35
C VAL A 126 -7.01 -4.91 -17.18
N ASP A 127 -6.45 -4.75 -18.38
CA ASP A 127 -6.12 -5.90 -19.25
C ASP A 127 -4.99 -6.75 -18.67
N LEU A 128 -4.01 -6.13 -17.98
CA LEU A 128 -3.05 -6.88 -17.17
C LEU A 128 -3.78 -7.71 -16.10
N MET A 129 -4.62 -7.06 -15.30
CA MET A 129 -5.25 -7.71 -14.15
C MET A 129 -6.22 -8.83 -14.57
N LEU A 130 -6.80 -8.74 -15.76
CA LEU A 130 -7.65 -9.78 -16.36
C LEU A 130 -6.89 -11.03 -16.81
N LEU A 131 -5.55 -11.02 -16.84
CA LEU A 131 -4.76 -12.24 -17.03
C LEU A 131 -5.01 -13.27 -15.92
N SER A 132 -5.61 -12.88 -14.79
CA SER A 132 -6.07 -13.80 -13.75
C SER A 132 -7.07 -14.85 -14.27
N GLN A 133 -7.83 -14.54 -15.33
CA GLN A 133 -8.74 -15.51 -15.96
C GLN A 133 -8.00 -16.68 -16.63
N GLU A 134 -6.74 -16.47 -17.01
CA GLU A 134 -5.88 -17.47 -17.66
C GLU A 134 -4.85 -18.07 -16.68
N LEU A 135 -4.33 -17.24 -15.77
CA LEU A 135 -3.22 -17.58 -14.87
C LEU A 135 -3.68 -18.00 -13.47
N GLY A 136 -4.96 -17.80 -13.12
CA GLY A 136 -5.49 -18.00 -11.78
C GLY A 136 -5.64 -16.70 -10.99
N ASP A 137 -6.50 -16.69 -9.97
CA ASP A 137 -6.84 -15.47 -9.21
C ASP A 137 -5.69 -15.00 -8.30
N ALA A 138 -4.79 -15.91 -7.89
CA ALA A 138 -3.57 -15.59 -7.15
C ALA A 138 -2.70 -14.55 -7.89
N PHE A 139 -2.83 -14.46 -9.22
CA PHE A 139 -2.19 -13.43 -10.04
C PHE A 139 -2.46 -12.00 -9.53
N VAL A 140 -3.71 -11.70 -9.16
CA VAL A 140 -4.14 -10.38 -8.69
C VAL A 140 -3.42 -10.01 -7.41
N TYR A 141 -3.31 -10.96 -6.48
CA TYR A 141 -2.65 -10.79 -5.20
C TYR A 141 -1.14 -10.55 -5.36
N LEU A 142 -0.50 -11.28 -6.28
CA LEU A 142 0.91 -11.10 -6.60
C LEU A 142 1.18 -9.68 -7.13
N VAL A 143 0.44 -9.25 -8.17
CA VAL A 143 0.67 -7.94 -8.80
C VAL A 143 0.44 -6.81 -7.79
N VAL A 144 -0.64 -6.88 -7.00
CA VAL A 144 -0.90 -5.90 -5.95
C VAL A 144 0.21 -5.85 -4.92
N ALA A 145 0.66 -7.02 -4.41
CA ALA A 145 1.71 -7.07 -3.41
C ALA A 145 3.07 -6.59 -3.94
N HIS A 146 3.37 -6.83 -5.22
CA HIS A 146 4.57 -6.35 -5.89
C HIS A 146 4.60 -4.82 -5.97
N GLU A 147 3.56 -4.18 -6.51
CA GLU A 147 3.52 -2.72 -6.60
C GLU A 147 3.47 -2.07 -5.21
N TRP A 148 2.82 -2.72 -4.24
CA TRP A 148 2.85 -2.26 -2.85
C TRP A 148 4.25 -2.32 -2.25
N ALA A 149 5.05 -3.32 -2.62
CA ALA A 149 6.44 -3.43 -2.17
C ALA A 149 7.29 -2.27 -2.68
N HIS A 150 7.06 -1.77 -3.90
CA HIS A 150 7.71 -0.55 -4.38
C HIS A 150 7.41 0.67 -3.51
N SER A 151 6.15 0.83 -3.06
CA SER A 151 5.81 1.85 -2.06
C SER A 151 6.60 1.66 -0.77
N VAL A 152 6.64 0.45 -0.22
CA VAL A 152 7.43 0.14 0.99
C VAL A 152 8.90 0.54 0.79
N VAL A 153 9.51 0.14 -0.33
CA VAL A 153 10.91 0.46 -0.64
C VAL A 153 11.14 1.97 -0.73
N SER A 154 10.15 2.76 -1.19
CA SER A 154 10.24 4.22 -1.22
C SER A 154 10.22 4.91 0.15
N HIS A 155 9.78 4.20 1.20
CA HIS A 155 9.64 4.72 2.57
C HIS A 155 10.69 4.20 3.55
N ILE A 156 11.54 3.25 3.16
CA ILE A 156 12.59 2.70 4.02
C ILE A 156 13.93 3.44 3.84
N ASP A 157 14.90 3.13 4.70
CA ASP A 157 16.26 3.66 4.57
C ASP A 157 16.85 3.26 3.21
N PRO A 158 17.38 4.21 2.41
CA PRO A 158 18.05 3.90 1.14
C PRO A 158 19.17 2.84 1.24
N ALA A 159 19.80 2.68 2.41
CA ALA A 159 20.78 1.62 2.64
C ALA A 159 20.19 0.19 2.68
N LEU A 160 18.86 0.08 2.79
CA LEU A 160 18.09 -1.16 2.74
C LEU A 160 17.46 -1.40 1.35
N VAL A 161 17.74 -0.54 0.37
CA VAL A 161 17.27 -0.71 -1.01
C VAL A 161 18.31 -1.51 -1.79
N SER A 162 17.87 -2.62 -2.40
CA SER A 162 18.73 -3.48 -3.21
C SER A 162 19.05 -2.85 -4.56
N GLU A 163 20.24 -3.10 -5.10
CA GLU A 163 20.53 -2.81 -6.52
C GLU A 163 19.62 -3.62 -7.45
N ALA A 164 19.20 -4.82 -7.03
CA ALA A 164 18.17 -5.61 -7.69
C ALA A 164 16.78 -5.19 -7.19
N TYR A 165 16.37 -3.96 -7.53
CA TYR A 165 15.16 -3.29 -7.04
C TYR A 165 13.88 -4.12 -7.25
N GLU A 166 13.65 -4.59 -8.47
CA GLU A 166 12.47 -5.40 -8.82
C GLU A 166 12.43 -6.75 -8.09
N LEU A 167 13.58 -7.42 -7.95
CA LEU A 167 13.66 -8.67 -7.20
C LEU A 167 13.46 -8.46 -5.69
N GLN A 168 13.84 -7.29 -5.17
CA GLN A 168 13.49 -6.93 -3.80
C GLN A 168 11.98 -6.75 -3.64
N ALA A 169 11.30 -6.14 -4.62
CA ALA A 169 9.85 -6.02 -4.61
C ALA A 169 9.16 -7.40 -4.67
N ASP A 170 9.61 -8.32 -5.54
CA ASP A 170 9.09 -9.70 -5.57
C ASP A 170 9.28 -10.40 -4.21
N CYS A 171 10.45 -10.26 -3.58
CA CYS A 171 10.70 -10.83 -2.26
C CYS A 171 9.76 -10.25 -1.19
N LEU A 172 9.64 -8.92 -1.13
CA LEU A 172 8.76 -8.27 -0.17
C LEU A 172 7.28 -8.60 -0.42
N ALA A 173 6.87 -8.80 -1.68
CA ALA A 173 5.54 -9.27 -2.03
C ALA A 173 5.28 -10.67 -1.46
N GLY A 174 6.21 -11.61 -1.63
CA GLY A 174 6.12 -12.94 -1.04
C GLY A 174 6.03 -12.91 0.49
N ALA A 175 6.86 -12.08 1.13
CA ALA A 175 6.81 -11.89 2.58
C ALA A 175 5.48 -11.32 3.06
N ALA A 176 4.91 -10.35 2.33
CA ALA A 176 3.65 -9.73 2.66
C ALA A 176 2.45 -10.67 2.48
N LEU A 177 2.42 -11.44 1.40
CA LEU A 177 1.35 -12.40 1.15
C LEU A 177 1.40 -13.56 2.15
N GLN A 178 2.57 -14.15 2.39
CA GLN A 178 2.69 -15.21 3.40
C GLN A 178 2.38 -14.66 4.80
N GLY A 179 2.88 -13.48 5.14
CA GLY A 179 2.60 -12.84 6.42
C GLY A 179 1.10 -12.53 6.61
N ALA A 180 0.40 -12.13 5.54
CA ALA A 180 -1.05 -11.94 5.56
C ALA A 180 -1.81 -13.27 5.75
N VAL A 181 -1.34 -14.36 5.15
CA VAL A 181 -1.86 -15.72 5.38
C VAL A 181 -1.67 -16.14 6.84
N ASP A 182 -0.47 -15.96 7.38
CA ASP A 182 -0.14 -16.31 8.77
C ASP A 182 -0.95 -15.49 9.78
N ALA A 183 -1.28 -14.25 9.44
CA ALA A 183 -2.14 -13.37 10.22
C ALA A 183 -3.65 -13.66 10.04
N GLY A 184 -4.03 -14.58 9.16
CA GLY A 184 -5.42 -14.91 8.85
C GLY A 184 -6.18 -13.84 8.06
N LEU A 185 -5.46 -12.95 7.37
CA LEU A 185 -6.00 -11.93 6.47
C LEU A 185 -6.27 -12.48 5.07
N LEU A 186 -5.53 -13.51 4.68
CA LEU A 186 -5.69 -14.27 3.44
C LEU A 186 -5.74 -15.75 3.74
N ARG A 187 -6.27 -16.52 2.79
CA ARG A 187 -6.22 -17.97 2.81
C ARG A 187 -5.88 -18.44 1.41
N LEU A 188 -4.75 -19.13 1.27
CA LEU A 188 -4.39 -19.76 0.01
C LEU A 188 -5.37 -20.88 -0.32
N GLU A 189 -5.78 -20.94 -1.58
CA GLU A 189 -6.60 -22.01 -2.12
C GLU A 189 -5.71 -23.11 -2.73
N PRO A 190 -6.25 -24.32 -2.96
CA PRO A 190 -5.51 -25.36 -3.66
C PRO A 190 -5.26 -24.95 -5.12
N GLY A 191 -4.04 -24.51 -5.42
CA GLY A 191 -3.65 -24.08 -6.77
C GLY A 191 -2.76 -22.85 -6.74
N ASP A 192 -2.97 -21.94 -5.77
CA ASP A 192 -2.35 -20.62 -5.73
C ASP A 192 -0.82 -20.64 -5.81
N ALA A 193 -0.18 -21.64 -5.20
CA ALA A 193 1.29 -21.76 -5.26
C ALA A 193 1.79 -22.02 -6.70
N ASP A 194 1.07 -22.85 -7.46
CA ASP A 194 1.37 -23.11 -8.86
C ASP A 194 1.01 -21.88 -9.71
N GLU A 195 -0.07 -21.16 -9.37
CA GLU A 195 -0.48 -19.92 -10.02
C GLU A 195 0.54 -18.79 -9.81
N PHE A 196 1.10 -18.60 -8.62
CA PHE A 196 2.18 -17.64 -8.39
C PHE A 196 3.40 -17.95 -9.26
N THR A 197 3.76 -19.23 -9.37
CA THR A 197 4.88 -19.66 -10.23
C THR A 197 4.59 -19.39 -11.71
N ALA A 198 3.37 -19.70 -12.17
CA ALA A 198 2.92 -19.43 -13.53
C ALA A 198 2.88 -17.93 -13.83
N ALA A 199 2.38 -17.12 -12.89
CA ALA A 199 2.32 -15.67 -12.96
C ALA A 199 3.71 -15.05 -13.11
N LEU A 200 4.62 -15.36 -12.19
CA LEU A 200 6.00 -14.88 -12.21
C LEU A 200 6.72 -15.28 -13.51
N THR A 201 6.39 -16.45 -14.06
CA THR A 201 6.89 -16.89 -15.37
C THR A 201 6.31 -16.09 -16.53
N ALA A 202 5.00 -15.84 -16.54
CA ALA A 202 4.30 -15.15 -17.62
C ALA A 202 4.76 -13.69 -17.76
N VAL A 203 4.89 -12.99 -16.62
CA VAL A 203 5.25 -11.56 -16.57
C VAL A 203 6.76 -11.29 -16.45
N ALA A 204 7.60 -12.33 -16.57
CA ALA A 204 9.06 -12.19 -16.60
C ALA A 204 9.64 -11.81 -17.99
N SER A 205 8.81 -11.64 -19.02
CA SER A 205 9.30 -11.43 -20.39
C SER A 205 9.87 -10.01 -20.62
N ASP A 206 11.11 -9.98 -21.14
CA ASP A 206 11.94 -8.86 -21.59
C ASP A 206 11.31 -7.45 -21.53
N ASN A 207 11.62 -6.71 -20.45
CA ASN A 207 11.59 -5.25 -20.33
C ASN A 207 10.25 -4.52 -20.62
N ALA A 208 9.19 -5.22 -21.03
CA ALA A 208 7.91 -4.60 -21.37
C ALA A 208 7.09 -4.23 -20.13
N TRP A 209 7.37 -4.89 -19.00
CA TRP A 209 6.55 -4.82 -17.79
C TRP A 209 7.28 -4.20 -16.58
N GLY A 210 8.59 -3.95 -16.66
CA GLY A 210 9.37 -3.44 -15.51
C GLY A 210 9.08 -1.97 -15.17
N THR A 211 9.60 -1.48 -14.03
CA THR A 211 9.45 -0.06 -13.64
C THR A 211 10.00 0.85 -14.72
N VAL A 212 9.11 1.66 -15.31
CA VAL A 212 9.49 2.69 -16.28
C VAL A 212 9.71 4.01 -15.56
N TYR A 213 10.90 4.59 -15.70
CA TYR A 213 11.24 5.89 -15.13
C TYR A 213 11.94 6.79 -16.15
N LEU A 214 11.96 8.09 -15.91
CA LEU A 214 12.73 9.03 -16.71
C LEU A 214 14.11 9.24 -16.08
N ASP A 215 15.18 8.99 -16.83
CA ASP A 215 16.54 9.29 -16.38
C ASP A 215 16.81 10.80 -16.34
N ALA A 216 18.00 11.19 -15.86
CA ALA A 216 18.42 12.59 -15.79
C ALA A 216 18.44 13.33 -17.15
N THR A 217 18.33 12.60 -18.27
CA THR A 217 18.24 13.14 -19.63
C THR A 217 16.81 13.22 -20.16
N GLY A 218 15.82 12.82 -19.34
CA GLY A 218 14.40 12.76 -19.71
C GLY A 218 14.05 11.59 -20.62
N ARG A 219 14.89 10.54 -20.68
CA ARG A 219 14.61 9.35 -21.47
C ARG A 219 13.97 8.26 -20.61
N PRO A 220 12.92 7.58 -21.10
CA PRO A 220 12.40 6.39 -20.45
C PRO A 220 13.48 5.30 -20.35
N GLN A 221 13.68 4.80 -19.14
CA GLN A 221 14.43 3.60 -18.82
C GLN A 221 13.46 2.60 -18.23
N THR A 222 13.74 1.31 -18.41
CA THR A 222 12.99 0.24 -17.74
C THR A 222 13.96 -0.56 -16.90
N GLU A 223 13.74 -0.59 -15.57
CA GLU A 223 14.39 -1.61 -14.75
C GLU A 223 13.80 -2.97 -15.11
N SER A 224 14.64 -3.98 -15.39
CA SER A 224 14.11 -5.29 -15.72
C SER A 224 13.76 -6.06 -14.46
N HIS A 225 12.65 -6.81 -14.50
CA HIS A 225 12.24 -7.67 -13.38
C HIS A 225 13.24 -8.81 -13.08
N GLY A 226 14.19 -9.07 -13.97
CA GLY A 226 15.02 -10.28 -13.95
C GLY A 226 14.36 -11.44 -14.70
N SER A 227 15.04 -12.58 -14.72
CA SER A 227 14.51 -13.82 -15.31
C SER A 227 13.39 -14.42 -14.45
N ALA A 228 12.52 -15.24 -15.05
CA ALA A 228 11.45 -15.93 -14.33
C ALA A 228 11.96 -16.67 -13.08
N GLN A 229 13.09 -17.36 -13.18
CA GLN A 229 13.66 -18.09 -12.06
C GLN A 229 14.14 -17.16 -10.94
N GLU A 230 14.79 -16.03 -11.26
CA GLU A 230 15.24 -15.07 -10.25
C GLU A 230 14.07 -14.48 -9.47
N ARG A 231 12.96 -14.21 -10.17
CA ARG A 231 11.72 -13.69 -9.57
C ARG A 231 11.06 -14.71 -8.66
N ILE A 232 10.93 -15.96 -9.11
CA ILE A 232 10.42 -17.09 -8.31
C ILE A 232 11.29 -17.26 -7.05
N ASP A 233 12.61 -17.34 -7.21
CA ASP A 233 13.54 -17.49 -6.10
C ASP A 233 13.47 -16.32 -5.10
N ALA A 234 13.22 -15.10 -5.58
CA ALA A 234 13.06 -13.93 -4.73
C ALA A 234 11.73 -13.97 -3.95
N PHE A 235 10.62 -14.21 -4.64
CA PHE A 235 9.29 -14.31 -4.05
C PHE A 235 9.21 -15.43 -2.99
N GLU A 236 9.71 -16.63 -3.32
CA GLU A 236 9.73 -17.77 -2.39
C GLU A 236 10.60 -17.52 -1.15
N ARG A 237 11.74 -16.84 -1.32
CA ARG A 237 12.61 -16.42 -0.20
C ARG A 237 11.86 -15.52 0.76
N GLY A 238 11.13 -14.54 0.24
CA GLY A 238 10.32 -13.64 1.07
C GLY A 238 9.20 -14.39 1.79
N GLY A 239 8.49 -15.27 1.09
CA GLY A 239 7.45 -16.09 1.70
C GLY A 239 7.99 -17.01 2.79
N THR A 240 9.18 -17.61 2.59
CA THR A 240 9.75 -18.58 3.53
C THR A 240 10.47 -17.93 4.71
N ASP A 241 11.29 -16.91 4.43
CA ASP A 241 12.23 -16.33 5.39
C ASP A 241 11.81 -14.91 5.86
N GLY A 242 10.69 -14.40 5.35
CA GLY A 242 10.09 -13.13 5.74
C GLY A 242 10.85 -11.88 5.27
N VAL A 243 10.41 -10.71 5.74
CA VAL A 243 10.89 -9.39 5.29
C VAL A 243 12.40 -9.23 5.42
N ARG A 244 13.00 -9.76 6.50
CA ARG A 244 14.44 -9.59 6.76
C ARG A 244 15.29 -10.21 5.66
N ALA A 245 14.85 -11.32 5.04
CA ALA A 245 15.59 -11.96 3.95
C ALA A 245 15.60 -11.14 2.65
N CYS A 246 14.70 -10.16 2.52
CA CYS A 246 14.58 -9.29 1.35
C CYS A 246 15.42 -8.01 1.44
N LEU A 247 16.05 -7.75 2.59
CA LEU A 247 16.83 -6.53 2.82
C LEU A 247 18.33 -6.80 2.66
N PRO A 248 19.08 -5.94 1.95
CA PRO A 248 20.52 -6.03 1.92
C PRO A 248 21.09 -5.80 3.33
N ASN A 249 22.08 -6.61 3.71
CA ASN A 249 22.79 -6.49 4.98
C ASN A 249 21.94 -6.69 6.26
N SER A 250 20.81 -7.39 6.18
CA SER A 250 20.10 -7.91 7.35
C SER A 250 20.95 -8.99 8.04
N VAL A 251 21.85 -8.56 8.91
CA VAL A 251 22.46 -9.45 9.91
C VAL A 251 21.34 -10.05 10.73
N GLY A 252 21.24 -11.39 10.69
CA GLY A 252 20.28 -12.19 11.45
C GLY A 252 20.39 -12.03 12.97
#